data_AF-D2R2Z8-F1
#
_entry.id   AF-D2R2Z8-F1
#
_cell.length_a   1.000
_cell.length_b   1.000
_cell.length_c   1.000
_cell.angle_alpha   90.00
_cell.angle_beta   90.00
_cell.angle_gamma   90.00
#
_symmetry.space_group_name_H-M   'P 1'
#
loop_
_entity.id
_entity.type
_entity.pdbx_description
1 polymer ?
#
loop_
_entity_poly.entity_id
_entity_poly.type
_entity_poly.pdbx_seq_one_letter_code
_entity_poly.pdbx_strand_id
1 'polypeptide(L)' 'MKLNLHRYLLIASTLLILSGCGQKSDSNQPNGIKDAIDARPNEELRDAAEDAGDAVKEAGQDMKEAIQGS' A
#
# COMPACT_ATOMS: atom_id res chain seq x y z
N MET A 1 -34.94 -3.35 -29.77
CA MET A 1 -34.28 -4.29 -28.84
C MET A 1 -32.75 -4.32 -28.91
N LYS A 2 -32.09 -4.02 -30.05
CA LYS A 2 -30.62 -4.07 -30.17
C LYS A 2 -29.86 -3.05 -29.29
N LEU A 3 -30.40 -1.84 -29.10
CA LEU A 3 -29.73 -0.77 -28.36
C LEU A 3 -29.66 -1.03 -26.84
N ASN A 4 -30.71 -1.65 -26.28
CA ASN A 4 -30.76 -2.02 -24.86
C ASN A 4 -29.82 -3.18 -24.57
N LEU A 5 -29.75 -4.18 -25.46
CA LEU A 5 -28.81 -5.30 -25.35
C LEU A 5 -27.35 -4.82 -25.40
N HIS A 6 -27.03 -3.86 -26.27
CA HIS A 6 -25.69 -3.26 -26.34
C HIS A 6 -25.32 -2.50 -25.06
N ARG A 7 -26.27 -1.78 -24.46
CA ARG A 7 -26.08 -1.10 -23.18
C ARG A 7 -25.81 -2.09 -22.04
N TYR A 8 -26.55 -3.19 -21.97
CA TYR A 8 -26.30 -4.23 -20.97
C TYR A 8 -24.93 -4.91 -21.16
N LEU A 9 -24.50 -5.09 -22.41
CA LEU A 9 -23.19 -5.67 -22.72
C LEU A 9 -22.03 -4.76 -22.27
N LEU A 10 -22.14 -3.44 -22.49
CA LEU A 10 -21.13 -2.48 -22.03
C LEU A 10 -21.04 -2.40 -20.50
N ILE A 11 -22.18 -2.46 -19.80
CA ILE A 11 -22.22 -2.45 -18.33
C ILE A 11 -21.62 -3.75 -17.76
N ALA A 12 -21.89 -4.89 -18.39
CA ALA A 12 -21.30 -6.17 -17.97
C ALA A 12 -19.77 -6.19 -18.11
N SER A 13 -19.24 -5.59 -19.19
CA SER A 13 -17.79 -5.51 -19.41
C SER A 13 -17.05 -4.66 -18.37
N THR A 14 -17.66 -3.59 -17.85
CA THR A 14 -17.00 -2.74 -16.83
C THR A 14 -17.02 -3.37 -15.45
N LEU A 15 -18.03 -4.19 -15.12
CA LEU A 15 -18.12 -4.91 -13.84
C LEU A 15 -17.05 -6.01 -13.70
N LEU A 16 -16.62 -6.62 -14.82
CA LEU A 16 -15.58 -7.65 -14.83
C LEU A 16 -14.19 -7.11 -14.39
N ILE A 17 -13.94 -5.81 -14.52
CA ILE A 17 -12.66 -5.18 -14.14
C ILE A 17 -12.62 -4.88 -12.63
N LEU A 18 -13.78 -4.75 -11.98
CA LEU A 18 -13.86 -4.44 -10.55
C LEU A 18 -13.56 -5.65 -9.65
N SER A 19 -13.81 -6.87 -10.12
CA SER A 19 -13.52 -8.12 -9.39
C SER A 19 -12.02 -8.40 -9.21
N GLY A 20 -11.15 -7.59 -9.84
CA GLY A 20 -9.69 -7.73 -9.81
C GLY A 20 -8.98 -6.89 -8.75
N CYS A 21 -9.68 -6.04 -7.99
CA CYS A 21 -9.09 -5.36 -6.83
C CYS A 21 -9.04 -6.34 -5.65
N GLY A 22 -8.26 -7.41 -5.81
CA GLY A 22 -7.88 -8.30 -4.73
C GLY A 22 -6.92 -7.54 -3.83
N GLN A 23 -7.48 -6.80 -2.87
CA GLN A 23 -6.71 -6.22 -1.78
C GLN A 23 -6.05 -7.41 -1.08
N LYS A 24 -4.72 -7.52 -1.20
CA LYS A 24 -3.95 -8.50 -0.45
C LYS A 24 -4.31 -8.25 1.02
N SER A 25 -5.00 -9.22 1.62
CA SER A 25 -5.32 -9.22 3.03
C SER A 25 -3.99 -9.34 3.78
N ASP A 26 -3.36 -8.20 4.00
CA ASP A 26 -2.20 -8.11 4.86
C ASP A 26 -2.69 -8.37 6.28
N SER A 27 -2.17 -9.38 6.97
CA SER A 27 -2.55 -9.66 8.36
C SER A 27 -2.21 -8.50 9.31
N ASN A 28 -1.47 -7.50 8.83
CA ASN A 28 -1.14 -6.26 9.54
C ASN A 28 -2.07 -5.08 9.20
N GLN A 29 -3.11 -5.27 8.37
CA GLN A 29 -4.07 -4.24 7.98
C GLN A 29 -4.65 -3.42 9.16
N PRO A 30 -5.07 -4.01 10.30
CA PRO A 30 -5.61 -3.21 11.40
C PRO A 30 -4.56 -2.32 12.08
N ASN A 31 -3.28 -2.68 12.04
CA ASN A 31 -2.23 -1.81 12.54
C ASN A 31 -1.92 -0.70 11.55
N GLY A 32 -1.83 -1.00 10.24
CA GLY A 32 -1.62 0.02 9.22
C GLY A 32 -2.78 1.02 9.11
N ILE A 33 -4.02 0.59 9.38
CA ILE A 33 -5.16 1.52 9.47
C ILE A 33 -5.02 2.42 10.70
N LYS A 34 -4.62 1.87 11.85
CA LYS A 34 -4.43 2.63 13.08
C LYS A 34 -3.27 3.62 12.98
N ASP A 35 -2.20 3.22 12.31
CA ASP A 35 -1.05 4.05 11.98
C ASP A 35 -1.48 5.27 11.18
N ALA A 36 -2.21 5.05 10.08
CA ALA A 36 -2.70 6.11 9.22
C ALA A 36 -3.70 7.10 9.87
N ILE A 37 -4.21 6.80 11.08
CA ILE A 37 -5.12 7.67 11.83
C ILE A 37 -4.56 8.03 13.22
N ASP A 38 -3.28 7.78 13.47
CA ASP A 38 -2.57 8.01 14.75
C ASP A 38 -3.25 7.35 15.98
N ALA A 39 -3.92 6.22 15.77
CA ALA A 39 -4.65 5.48 16.80
C ALA A 39 -3.85 4.29 17.36
N ARG A 40 -2.56 4.17 17.02
CA ARG A 40 -1.67 3.16 17.62
C ARG A 40 -1.28 3.58 19.06
N PRO A 41 -1.08 2.61 19.97
CA PRO A 41 -0.58 2.93 21.29
C PRO A 41 0.85 3.48 21.21
N ASN A 42 1.10 4.60 21.91
CA ASN A 42 2.39 5.29 21.96
C ASN A 42 2.88 5.79 20.58
N GLU A 43 2.00 6.36 19.76
CA GLU A 43 2.33 6.67 18.36
C GLU A 43 3.55 7.58 18.19
N GLU A 44 3.66 8.66 18.96
CA GLU A 44 4.82 9.56 18.90
C GLU A 44 6.17 8.84 19.12
N LEU A 45 6.20 7.82 19.99
CA LEU A 45 7.41 7.02 20.22
C LEU A 45 7.68 6.04 19.07
N ARG A 46 6.62 5.56 18.41
CA ARG A 46 6.71 4.65 17.27
C ARG A 46 7.20 5.41 16.04
N ASP A 47 6.64 6.57 15.76
CA ASP A 47 7.05 7.44 14.66
C ASP A 47 8.52 7.84 14.79
N ALA A 48 8.95 8.26 15.99
CA ALA A 48 10.35 8.57 16.26
C ALA A 48 11.29 7.36 16.04
N ALA A 49 10.82 6.15 16.34
CA ALA A 49 11.59 4.93 16.11
C ALA A 49 11.60 4.52 14.63
N GLU A 50 10.50 4.72 13.91
CA GLU A 50 10.37 4.48 12.46
C GLU A 50 11.30 5.44 11.69
N ASP A 51 11.27 6.74 12.01
CA ASP A 51 12.16 7.75 11.42
C ASP A 51 13.65 7.43 11.67
N ALA A 52 14.01 7.08 12.90
CA ALA A 52 15.38 6.72 13.23
C ALA A 52 15.82 5.44 12.49
N GLY A 53 14.93 4.45 12.38
CA GLY A 53 15.19 3.21 11.65
C GLY A 53 15.39 3.44 10.15
N ASP A 54 14.55 4.29 9.55
CA ASP A 54 14.65 4.63 8.13
C ASP A 54 15.92 5.42 7.81
N ALA A 55 16.31 6.38 8.66
CA ALA A 55 17.58 7.09 8.50
C ALA A 55 18.80 6.16 8.56
N VAL A 56 18.80 5.19 9.49
CA VAL A 56 19.87 4.17 9.58
C VAL A 56 19.89 3.28 8.35
N LYS A 57 18.72 2.89 7.86
CA LYS A 57 18.57 2.03 6.68
C LYS A 57 19.02 2.74 5.40
N GLU A 58 18.66 4.00 5.21
CA GLU A 58 19.11 4.84 4.10
C GLU A 58 20.63 4.98 4.13
N ALA A 59 21.22 5.35 5.27
CA ALA A 59 22.67 5.42 5.42
C ALA A 59 23.37 4.08 5.12
N GLY A 60 22.78 2.96 5.55
CA GLY A 60 23.31 1.62 5.25
C GLY A 60 23.18 1.24 3.77
N GLN A 61 22.11 1.67 3.10
CA GLN A 61 21.91 1.47 1.66
C GLN A 61 22.92 2.30 0.86
N ASP A 62 23.13 3.57 1.21
CA ASP A 62 24.13 4.43 0.59
C ASP A 62 25.54 3.86 0.71
N MET A 63 25.91 3.36 1.90
CA MET A 63 27.20 2.70 2.10
C MET A 63 27.32 1.43 1.26
N LYS A 64 26.26 0.62 1.19
CA LYS A 64 26.24 -0.60 0.38
C LYS A 64 26.37 -0.27 -1.11
N GLU A 65 25.70 0.75 -1.59
CA GLU A 65 25.78 1.22 -2.97
C GLU A 65 27.17 1.77 -3.29
N ALA A 66 27.78 2.54 -2.39
CA ALA A 66 29.16 3.02 -2.53
C ALA A 66 30.19 1.87 -2.62
N ILE A 67 29.98 0.78 -1.88
CA ILE A 67 30.84 -0.42 -1.90
C ILE A 67 30.60 -1.28 -3.15
N GLN A 68 29.35 -1.37 -3.63
CA GLN A 68 29.00 -2.19 -4.81
C GLN A 68 29.18 -1.45 -6.14
N GLY A 69 29.25 -0.12 -6.11
CA GLY A 69 29.49 0.76 -7.24
C GLY A 69 30.97 1.17 -7.44
N SER A 70 31.89 0.71 -6.57
CA SER A 70 33.35 0.89 -6.71
C SER A 70 34.03 -0.34 -7.32
#